data_AF-A0AA44MRI8-F1
#
_entry.id   AF-A0AA44MRI8-F1
#
_cell.length_a   1.000
_cell.length_b   1.000
_cell.length_c   1.000
_cell.angle_alpha   90.00
_cell.angle_beta   90.00
_cell.angle_gamma   90.00
#
_symmetry.space_group_name_H-M   'P 1'
#
loop_
_entity.id
_entity.type
_entity.pdbx_description
1 polymer ?
#
loop_
_entity_poly.entity_id
_entity_poly.type
_entity_poly.pdbx_seq_one_letter_code
_entity_poly.pdbx_strand_id
1 'polypeptide(L)' 'LYPDPERFDPDRMVGATLSPTTWLPFGGGNRRCLGATFAMVEMRVVLREILRRVELSTTTTSGERPKLKHVIIRPLYTS' A
#
# COMPACT_ATOMS: atom_id res chain seq x y z
N LEU A 1 -12.89 -0.23 -13.19
CA LEU A 1 -11.50 0.28 -13.08
C LEU A 1 -10.55 -0.81 -12.58
N TYR A 2 -10.86 -1.45 -11.45
CA TYR A 2 -10.11 -2.60 -10.95
C TYR A 2 -11.04 -3.81 -10.77
N PRO A 3 -10.88 -4.89 -11.56
CA PRO A 3 -11.56 -6.17 -11.30
C PRO A 3 -11.16 -6.72 -9.93
N ASP A 4 -12.09 -7.28 -9.16
CA ASP A 4 -11.88 -7.80 -7.79
C ASP A 4 -11.11 -6.82 -6.88
N PRO A 5 -11.65 -5.62 -6.62
CA PRO A 5 -10.93 -4.53 -5.95
C PRO A 5 -10.59 -4.84 -4.48
N GLU A 6 -11.27 -5.80 -3.87
CA GLU A 6 -11.03 -6.24 -2.49
C GLU A 6 -9.88 -7.26 -2.39
N ARG A 7 -9.47 -7.85 -3.52
CA ARG A 7 -8.37 -8.82 -3.56
C ARG A 7 -7.03 -8.08 -3.65
N PHE A 8 -6.11 -8.41 -2.74
CA PHE A 8 -4.71 -8.01 -2.85
C PHE A 8 -4.06 -8.76 -4.03
N ASP A 9 -3.89 -8.06 -5.14
CA ASP A 9 -3.29 -8.58 -6.38
C ASP A 9 -2.26 -7.57 -6.91
N PRO A 10 -0.97 -7.74 -6.59
CA PRO A 10 0.10 -6.88 -7.07
C PRO A 10 0.30 -6.95 -8.59
N ASP A 11 0.00 -8.09 -9.21
CA ASP A 11 0.29 -8.34 -10.64
C ASP A 11 -0.55 -7.44 -11.54
N ARG A 12 -1.70 -6.95 -11.07
CA ARG A 12 -2.52 -5.99 -11.85
C ARG A 12 -1.79 -4.71 -12.21
N MET A 13 -0.74 -4.35 -11.47
CA MET A 13 0.02 -3.12 -11.71
C MET A 13 1.17 -3.34 -12.69
N VAL A 14 1.52 -4.59 -13.00
CA VAL A 14 2.58 -4.94 -13.95
C VAL A 14 2.08 -4.65 -15.37
N GLY A 15 2.76 -3.75 -16.08
CA GLY A 15 2.38 -3.36 -17.45
C GLY A 15 1.12 -2.50 -17.54
N ALA A 16 0.52 -2.11 -16.42
CA ALA A 16 -0.67 -1.27 -16.42
C ALA A 16 -0.36 0.17 -16.86
N THR A 17 -1.17 0.70 -17.78
CA THR A 17 -1.15 2.13 -18.09
C THR A 17 -2.18 2.83 -17.20
N LEU A 18 -1.70 3.47 -16.13
CA LEU A 18 -2.56 4.14 -15.15
C LEU A 18 -2.78 5.59 -15.57
N SER A 19 -4.03 5.98 -15.82
CA SER A 19 -4.40 7.39 -15.99
C SER A 19 -4.12 8.16 -14.68
N PRO A 20 -3.78 9.47 -14.74
CA PRO A 20 -3.59 10.32 -13.57
C PRO A 20 -4.75 10.31 -12.57
N THR A 21 -5.96 9.89 -12.97
CA THR A 21 -7.15 9.80 -12.10
C THR A 21 -7.47 8.37 -11.63
N THR A 22 -6.73 7.37 -12.12
CA THR A 22 -6.98 5.94 -11.85
C THR A 22 -6.24 5.45 -10.61
N TRP A 23 -5.08 6.04 -10.30
CA TRP A 23 -4.24 5.67 -9.17
C TRP A 23 -3.74 6.92 -8.44
N LEU A 24 -4.32 7.19 -7.27
CA LEU A 24 -4.15 8.45 -6.52
C LEU A 24 -3.74 8.26 -5.04
N PRO A 25 -2.83 7.34 -4.68
CA PRO A 25 -2.48 7.10 -3.27
C PRO A 25 -1.77 8.30 -2.60
N PHE A 26 -1.29 9.26 -3.39
CA PHE A 26 -0.64 10.48 -2.93
C PHE A 26 -1.44 11.74 -3.31
N GLY A 27 -2.72 11.60 -3.66
CA GLY A 27 -3.51 12.65 -4.28
C GLY A 27 -3.08 12.94 -5.72
N GLY A 28 -3.59 14.03 -6.30
CA GLY A 28 -3.35 14.41 -7.69
C GLY A 28 -3.30 15.93 -7.91
N GLY A 29 -2.88 16.34 -9.11
CA GLY A 29 -2.80 17.76 -9.51
C GLY A 29 -1.81 18.57 -8.68
N ASN A 30 -2.05 19.89 -8.59
CA ASN A 30 -1.17 20.87 -7.94
C ASN A 30 -1.05 20.71 -6.42
N ARG A 31 -1.90 19.86 -5.80
CA ARG A 31 -1.88 19.56 -4.36
C ARG A 31 -1.48 18.11 -4.06
N ARG A 32 -0.86 17.42 -5.03
CA ARG A 32 -0.27 16.09 -4.80
C ARG A 32 0.75 16.18 -3.67
N CYS A 33 0.83 15.12 -2.85
CA CYS A 33 1.77 15.03 -1.75
C CYS A 33 3.21 15.29 -2.22
N LEU A 34 3.87 16.29 -1.61
CA LEU A 34 5.26 16.64 -1.89
C LEU A 34 6.22 15.48 -1.55
N GLY A 35 5.86 14.65 -0.57
CA GLY A 35 6.62 13.49 -0.15
C GLY A 35 6.42 12.22 -1.00
N ALA A 36 5.65 12.26 -2.09
CA ALA A 36 5.28 11.05 -2.84
C ALA A 36 6.49 10.25 -3.34
N THR A 37 7.49 10.93 -3.91
CA THR A 37 8.73 10.27 -4.39
C THR A 37 9.53 9.69 -3.25
N PHE A 38 9.66 10.43 -2.14
CA PHE A 38 10.37 9.98 -0.95
C PHE A 38 9.72 8.74 -0.34
N ALA A 39 8.40 8.76 -0.13
CA ALA A 39 7.64 7.62 0.37
C ALA A 39 7.82 6.36 -0.50
N MET A 40 7.82 6.52 -1.84
CA MET A 40 8.06 5.41 -2.76
C MET A 40 9.50 4.86 -2.70
N VAL A 41 10.49 5.69 -2.39
CA VAL A 41 11.87 5.22 -2.17
C VAL A 41 11.96 4.48 -0.84
N GLU A 42 11.46 5.07 0.24
CA GLU A 42 11.48 4.44 1.57
C GLU A 42 10.76 3.09 1.58
N MET A 43 9.57 2.99 0.98
CA MET A 43 8.84 1.72 0.90
C MET A 43 9.64 0.62 0.18
N ARG A 44 10.37 0.95 -0.89
CA ARG A 44 11.22 -0.01 -1.59
C ARG A 44 12.41 -0.44 -0.74
N VAL A 45 13.03 0.50 -0.02
CA VAL A 45 14.13 0.20 0.90
C VAL A 45 13.64 -0.70 2.02
N VAL A 46 12.56 -0.33 2.73
CA VAL A 46 12.00 -1.12 3.83
C VAL A 46 11.62 -2.53 3.36
N LEU A 47 10.90 -2.66 2.24
CA LEU A 47 10.51 -3.97 1.71
C LEU A 47 11.73 -4.83 1.37
N ARG A 48 12.74 -4.26 0.70
CA ARG A 48 14.00 -4.96 0.41
C ARG A 48 14.69 -5.41 1.68
N GLU A 49 14.79 -4.54 2.68
CA GLU A 49 15.52 -4.87 3.91
C GLU A 49 14.79 -5.94 4.75
N ILE A 50 13.45 -5.95 4.74
CA ILE A 50 12.62 -7.03 5.32
C ILE A 50 12.92 -8.35 4.60
N LEU A 51 12.74 -8.39 3.27
CA LEU A 51 12.91 -9.61 2.48
C LEU A 51 14.33 -10.20 2.53
N ARG A 52 15.34 -9.39 2.84
CA ARG A 52 16.73 -9.84 3.00
C ARG A 52 17.07 -10.37 4.39
N ARG A 53 16.30 -10.02 5.43
CA ARG A 53 16.65 -10.28 6.84
C ARG A 53 15.73 -11.24 7.54
N VAL A 54 14.50 -11.39 7.05
CA VAL A 54 13.50 -12.26 7.68
C VAL A 54 12.86 -13.16 6.64
N GLU A 55 12.46 -14.33 7.10
CA GLU A 55 11.58 -15.22 6.36
C GLU A 55 10.13 -14.88 6.75
N LEU A 56 9.29 -14.63 5.74
CA LEU A 56 7.88 -14.29 5.94
C LEU A 56 7.03 -15.55 5.75
N SER A 57 6.15 -15.81 6.71
CA SER A 57 5.14 -16.86 6.61
C SER A 57 3.76 -16.26 6.84
N THR A 58 2.75 -16.87 6.23
CA THR A 58 1.35 -16.48 6.45
C THR A 58 0.86 -16.98 7.80
N THR A 59 0.02 -16.20 8.46
CA THR A 59 -0.72 -16.63 9.65
C THR A 59 -2.12 -17.14 9.27
N THR A 60 -2.71 -17.99 10.12
CA THR A 60 -4.12 -18.38 10.05
C THR A 60 -5.03 -17.44 10.84
N THR A 61 -4.47 -16.45 11.55
CA THR A 61 -5.25 -15.42 12.24
C THR A 61 -6.08 -14.63 11.23
N SER A 62 -7.31 -14.32 11.61
CA SER A 62 -8.19 -13.44 10.83
C SER A 62 -7.50 -12.10 10.51
N GLY A 63 -7.72 -11.59 9.30
CA GLY A 63 -7.14 -10.32 8.86
C GLY A 63 -7.46 -9.16 9.79
N GLU A 64 -6.48 -8.27 9.99
CA GLU A 64 -6.61 -7.10 10.85
C GLU A 64 -7.65 -6.13 10.31
N ARG A 65 -8.56 -5.66 11.18
CA ARG A 65 -9.58 -4.69 10.76
C ARG A 65 -8.98 -3.29 10.64
N PRO A 66 -9.37 -2.48 9.65
CA PRO A 66 -8.94 -1.10 9.56
C PRO A 66 -9.53 -0.28 10.72
N LYS A 67 -8.71 0.60 11.33
CA LYS A 67 -9.13 1.59 12.33
C LYS A 67 -8.67 2.97 11.93
N LEU A 68 -9.62 3.90 11.84
CA LEU A 68 -9.34 5.32 11.68
C LEU A 68 -8.80 5.89 13.00
N LYS A 69 -7.60 6.49 12.96
CA LYS A 69 -7.03 7.27 14.05
C LYS A 69 -6.68 8.66 13.53
N HIS A 70 -7.45 9.66 13.95
CA HIS A 70 -7.43 11.01 13.34
C HIS A 70 -7.74 10.95 11.84
N VAL A 71 -6.74 11.24 10.99
CA VAL A 71 -6.85 11.23 9.52
C VAL A 71 -6.12 10.05 8.87
N ILE A 72 -5.61 9.10 9.67
CA ILE A 72 -4.82 7.96 9.18
C ILE A 72 -5.59 6.66 9.44
N ILE A 73 -5.71 5.82 8.41
CA ILE A 73 -6.19 4.45 8.55
C ILE A 73 -4.99 3.56 8.88
N ARG A 74 -5.11 2.79 9.96
CA ARG A 74 -4.09 1.83 10.41
C ARG A 74 -4.75 0.50 10.75
N PRO A 75 -4.00 -0.61 10.80
CA PRO A 75 -4.54 -1.83 11.33
C PRO A 75 -4.91 -1.72 12.81
N LEU A 76 -6.00 -2.39 13.20
CA LEU A 76 -6.39 -2.60 14.59
C LEU A 76 -5.68 -3.85 15.11
N TYR A 77 -4.59 -3.64 15.84
CA TYR A 77 -3.97 -4.72 16.60
C TYR A 77 -4.83 -5.01 17.84
N THR A 78 -5.56 -6.13 17.82
CA THR A 78 -6.13 -6.72 19.04
C THR A 78 -5.13 -7.73 19.55
N SER A 79 -4.42 -7.36 20.63
CA SER A 79 -3.71 -8.35 21.46
C SER A 79 -4.70 -9.28 22.14
#